data_AF-A0A328KLX8-F1
#
_entry.id   AF-A0A328KLX8-F1
#
_cell.length_a   1.000
_cell.length_b   1.000
_cell.length_c   1.000
_cell.angle_alpha   90.00
_cell.angle_beta   90.00
_cell.angle_gamma   90.00
#
_symmetry.space_group_name_H-M   'P 1'
#
loop_
_entity.id
_entity.type
_entity.pdbx_description
1 polymer ?
#
loop_
_entity_poly.entity_id
_entity_poly.type
_entity_poly.pdbx_seq_one_letter_code
_entity_poly.pdbx_strand_id
1 'polypeptide(L)'
;MKLGKKELDLHFGWDFLAEVNDTISYEMEINGEKLPTRAGGMAFLEIGLSQYDPITVLKVIKAGLSTAKQKPSNEELKQSIEELLAEGPSKYKAFVDELFEAIKKEPMLNALLTLNDGK
;
A
#
# COMPACT_ATOMS: atom_id res chain seq x y z
N MET A 1 -8.38 -10.78 -1.65
CA MET A 1 -7.06 -11.19 -1.11
C MET A 1 -7.22 -11.62 0.34
N LYS A 2 -6.42 -12.56 0.85
CA LYS A 2 -6.55 -13.05 2.23
C LYS A 2 -5.42 -12.50 3.12
N LEU A 3 -5.78 -11.90 4.25
CA LEU A 3 -4.85 -11.44 5.28
C LEU A 3 -5.15 -12.17 6.59
N GLY A 4 -4.31 -13.13 6.96
CA GLY A 4 -4.59 -14.03 8.09
C GLY A 4 -5.91 -14.79 7.85
N LYS A 5 -6.91 -14.55 8.70
CA LYS A 5 -8.26 -15.13 8.57
C LYS A 5 -9.27 -14.22 7.85
N LYS A 6 -8.87 -13.01 7.44
CA LYS A 6 -9.76 -12.01 6.85
C LYS A 6 -9.68 -12.05 5.33
N GLU A 7 -10.84 -11.95 4.69
CA GLU A 7 -10.92 -11.63 3.26
C GLU A 7 -10.98 -10.12 3.07
N LEU A 8 -10.10 -9.62 2.22
CA LEU A 8 -9.99 -8.22 1.84
C LEU A 8 -10.46 -8.07 0.39
N ASP A 9 -11.48 -7.24 0.20
CA ASP A 9 -11.92 -6.78 -1.11
C ASP A 9 -11.18 -5.48 -1.45
N LEU A 10 -9.99 -5.62 -2.03
CA LEU A 10 -9.10 -4.52 -2.36
C LEU A 10 -9.35 -4.05 -3.79
N HIS A 11 -9.53 -2.74 -3.97
CA HIS A 11 -9.75 -2.09 -5.25
C HIS A 11 -8.60 -1.12 -5.55
N PHE A 12 -7.95 -1.27 -6.70
CA PHE A 12 -6.74 -0.53 -7.07
C PHE A 12 -7.02 0.50 -8.18
N GLY A 13 -7.99 1.39 -7.95
CA GLY A 13 -8.42 2.42 -8.90
C GLY A 13 -7.93 3.84 -8.58
N TRP A 14 -8.69 4.83 -9.06
CA TRP A 14 -8.43 6.25 -8.79
C TRP A 14 -8.46 6.61 -7.30
N ASP A 15 -9.42 6.06 -6.55
CA ASP A 15 -9.53 6.31 -5.10
C ASP A 15 -8.34 5.73 -4.33
N PHE A 16 -7.84 4.56 -4.76
CA PHE A 16 -6.60 3.99 -4.24
C PHE A 16 -5.41 4.92 -4.51
N LEU A 17 -5.25 5.39 -5.75
CA LEU A 17 -4.16 6.28 -6.13
C LEU A 17 -4.20 7.60 -5.35
N ALA A 18 -5.40 8.16 -5.16
CA ALA A 18 -5.59 9.38 -4.37
C ALA A 18 -5.14 9.17 -2.91
N GLU A 19 -5.57 8.07 -2.27
CA GLU A 19 -5.19 7.75 -0.89
C GLU A 19 -3.68 7.46 -0.75
N VAL A 20 -3.08 6.77 -1.73
CA VAL A 20 -1.63 6.54 -1.77
C VAL A 20 -0.88 7.86 -1.85
N ASN A 21 -1.33 8.78 -2.71
CA ASN A 21 -0.74 10.11 -2.79
C ASN A 21 -0.95 10.94 -1.52
N ASP A 22 -2.03 10.77 -0.78
CA ASP A 22 -2.22 11.53 0.47
C ASP A 22 -1.40 10.95 1.64
N THR A 23 -1.19 9.63 1.68
CA THR A 23 -0.64 8.94 2.85
C THR A 23 0.79 8.43 2.71
N ILE A 24 1.32 8.34 1.49
CA ILE A 24 2.65 7.78 1.17
C ILE A 24 3.51 8.79 0.36
N SER A 25 3.03 10.02 0.13
CA SER A 25 3.78 11.02 -0.66
C SER A 25 5.07 11.53 -0.01
N TYR A 26 5.89 12.14 -0.86
CA TYR A 26 7.00 13.00 -0.45
C TYR A 26 6.54 14.18 0.41
N GLU A 27 7.38 14.56 1.37
CA GLU A 27 7.23 15.80 2.14
C GLU A 27 8.28 16.81 1.68
N MET A 28 7.85 18.04 1.40
CA MET A 28 8.72 19.16 1.08
C MET A 28 8.83 20.09 2.29
N GLU A 29 10.04 20.54 2.61
CA GLU A 29 10.25 21.55 3.64
C GLU A 29 10.10 22.96 3.05
N ILE A 30 9.14 23.73 3.57
CA ILE A 30 8.91 25.13 3.20
C ILE A 30 8.88 25.94 4.49
N ASN A 31 9.77 26.93 4.63
CA ASN A 31 9.88 27.78 5.82
C ASN A 31 10.03 26.99 7.15
N GLY A 32 10.68 25.83 7.13
CA GLY A 32 10.87 24.96 8.30
C GLY A 32 9.67 24.06 8.62
N GLU A 33 8.60 24.11 7.83
CA GLU A 33 7.46 23.22 7.95
C GLU A 33 7.49 22.13 6.86
N LYS A 34 7.21 20.89 7.25
CA LYS A 34 7.08 19.78 6.30
C LYS A 34 5.66 19.72 5.76
N LEU A 35 5.52 19.92 4.45
CA LEU A 35 4.24 19.89 3.76
C LEU A 35 4.21 18.69 2.80
N PRO A 36 3.16 17.84 2.87
CA PRO A 36 3.02 16.75 1.92
C PRO A 36 2.76 17.31 0.53
N THR A 37 3.51 16.83 -0.46
CA THR A 37 3.33 17.26 -1.86
C THR A 37 2.09 16.65 -2.50
N ARG A 38 1.54 15.58 -1.89
CA ARG A 38 0.43 14.78 -2.42
C ARG A 38 0.68 14.24 -3.83
N ALA A 39 1.95 14.01 -4.16
CA ALA A 39 2.39 13.48 -5.43
C ALA A 39 3.52 12.48 -5.24
N GLY A 40 3.68 11.57 -6.21
CA GLY A 40 4.75 10.57 -6.21
C GLY A 40 4.53 9.39 -5.26
N GLY A 41 3.33 9.23 -4.69
CA GLY A 41 3.06 8.18 -3.70
C GLY A 41 3.32 6.76 -4.23
N MET A 42 3.12 6.51 -5.53
CA MET A 42 3.41 5.20 -6.14
C MET A 42 4.89 4.81 -6.07
N ALA A 43 5.82 5.76 -6.21
CA ALA A 43 7.25 5.50 -6.12
C ALA A 43 7.65 5.08 -4.70
N PHE A 44 7.15 5.79 -3.68
CA PHE A 44 7.39 5.44 -2.28
C PHE A 44 6.69 4.15 -1.86
N LEU A 45 5.50 3.89 -2.41
CA LEU A 45 4.80 2.62 -2.22
C LEU A 45 5.64 1.46 -2.75
N GLU A 46 6.17 1.56 -3.97
CA GLU A 46 7.04 0.53 -4.55
C GLU A 46 8.29 0.27 -3.69
N ILE A 47 8.97 1.34 -3.26
CA ILE A 47 10.13 1.23 -2.37
C ILE A 47 9.73 0.50 -1.08
N GLY A 48 8.66 0.93 -0.40
CA GLY A 48 8.24 0.34 0.86
C GLY A 48 7.80 -1.13 0.72
N LEU A 49 7.04 -1.48 -0.33
CA LEU A 49 6.66 -2.87 -0.60
C LEU A 49 7.88 -3.74 -0.95
N SER A 50 8.86 -3.22 -1.69
CA SER A 50 10.10 -3.96 -2.02
C SER A 50 10.95 -4.29 -0.79
N GLN A 51 10.82 -3.47 0.26
CA GLN A 51 11.45 -3.67 1.57
C GLN A 51 10.58 -4.46 2.54
N TYR A 52 9.38 -4.89 2.12
CA TYR A 52 8.39 -5.56 2.95
C TYR A 52 8.00 -4.75 4.20
N ASP A 53 8.02 -3.42 4.11
CA ASP A 53 7.73 -2.54 5.25
C ASP A 53 6.26 -2.67 5.71
N PRO A 54 6.00 -3.13 6.96
CA PRO A 54 4.64 -3.36 7.45
C PRO A 54 3.80 -2.08 7.54
N ILE A 55 4.43 -0.91 7.72
CA ILE A 55 3.70 0.36 7.72
C ILE A 55 3.20 0.69 6.32
N THR A 56 4.03 0.52 5.30
CA THR A 56 3.63 0.65 3.90
C THR A 56 2.53 -0.35 3.57
N VAL A 57 2.68 -1.63 3.93
CA VAL A 57 1.65 -2.66 3.70
C VAL A 57 0.31 -2.27 4.32
N LEU A 58 0.30 -1.79 5.56
CA LEU A 58 -0.91 -1.30 6.21
C LEU A 58 -1.55 -0.14 5.44
N LYS A 59 -0.75 0.85 5.00
CA LYS A 59 -1.25 1.99 4.23
C LYS A 59 -1.83 1.54 2.88
N VAL A 60 -1.16 0.62 2.18
CA VAL A 60 -1.64 0.06 0.90
C VAL A 60 -2.96 -0.68 1.08
N ILE A 61 -3.09 -1.53 2.10
CA ILE A 61 -4.35 -2.23 2.39
C ILE A 61 -5.46 -1.21 2.67
N LYS A 62 -5.20 -0.19 3.49
CA LYS A 62 -6.17 0.86 3.79
C LYS A 62 -6.60 1.62 2.53
N ALA A 63 -5.66 1.96 1.66
CA ALA A 63 -5.94 2.58 0.38
C ALA A 63 -6.78 1.69 -0.53
N GLY A 64 -6.49 0.38 -0.58
CA GLY A 64 -7.26 -0.58 -1.37
C GLY A 64 -8.68 -0.78 -0.83
N LEU A 65 -8.89 -0.52 0.45
CA LEU A 65 -10.21 -0.54 1.10
C LEU A 65 -10.92 0.82 1.05
N SER A 66 -10.38 1.84 0.40
CA SER A 66 -10.93 3.21 0.39
C SER A 66 -12.40 3.27 -0.04
N THR A 67 -12.83 2.40 -0.96
CA THR A 67 -14.20 2.32 -1.48
C THR A 67 -15.04 1.19 -0.88
N ALA A 68 -14.45 0.35 -0.02
CA ALA A 68 -15.15 -0.78 0.56
C ALA A 68 -16.29 -0.31 1.49
N LYS A 69 -17.48 -0.93 1.34
CA LYS A 69 -18.67 -0.61 2.16
C LYS A 69 -18.48 -0.91 3.65
N GLN A 70 -17.69 -1.93 3.96
CA GLN A 70 -17.31 -2.29 5.32
C GLN A 70 -15.80 -2.47 5.36
N LYS A 71 -15.14 -1.72 6.25
CA LYS A 71 -13.69 -1.72 6.40
C LYS A 71 -13.37 -2.30 7.77
N PRO A 72 -12.42 -3.25 7.88
CA PRO A 72 -11.85 -3.62 9.17
C PRO A 72 -11.29 -2.37 9.85
N SER A 73 -11.33 -2.35 11.18
CA SER A 73 -10.68 -1.30 11.96
C SER A 73 -9.16 -1.33 11.76
N ASN A 74 -8.50 -0.19 12.03
CA ASN A 74 -7.04 -0.11 11.94
C ASN A 74 -6.35 -1.12 12.86
N GLU A 75 -6.87 -1.35 14.07
CA GLU A 75 -6.30 -2.32 15.02
C GLU A 75 -6.46 -3.75 14.52
N GLU A 76 -7.59 -4.09 13.91
CA GLU A 76 -7.78 -5.41 13.31
C GLU A 76 -6.81 -5.66 12.15
N LEU A 77 -6.52 -4.64 11.33
CA LEU A 77 -5.55 -4.78 10.24
C LEU A 77 -4.12 -4.96 10.78
N LYS A 78 -3.71 -4.16 11.75
CA LYS A 78 -2.41 -4.28 12.41
C LYS A 78 -2.22 -5.66 13.02
N GLN A 79 -3.19 -6.11 13.82
CA GLN A 79 -3.16 -7.43 14.42
C GLN A 79 -3.04 -8.53 13.34
N SER A 80 -3.78 -8.42 12.23
CA SER A 80 -3.70 -9.42 11.16
C SER A 80 -2.32 -9.44 10.47
N ILE A 81 -1.65 -8.28 10.36
CA ILE A 81 -0.28 -8.18 9.82
C ILE A 81 0.73 -8.79 10.81
N GLU A 82 0.59 -8.48 12.11
CA GLU A 82 1.43 -9.05 13.18
C GLU A 82 1.29 -10.57 13.26
N GLU A 83 0.05 -11.09 13.18
CA GLU A 83 -0.22 -12.53 13.11
C GLU A 83 0.47 -13.17 11.89
N LEU A 84 0.36 -12.55 10.71
CA LEU A 84 0.99 -13.07 9.51
C LEU A 84 2.53 -13.10 9.60
N LEU A 85 3.13 -12.09 10.23
CA LEU A 85 4.57 -12.06 10.54
C LEU A 85 4.96 -13.15 11.54
N ALA A 86 4.15 -13.37 12.58
CA ALA A 86 4.36 -14.40 13.59
C ALA A 86 4.25 -15.83 13.02
N GLU A 87 3.42 -16.04 12.00
CA GLU A 87 3.35 -17.30 11.27
C GLU A 87 4.62 -17.59 10.44
N GLY A 88 5.44 -16.58 10.17
CA GLY A 88 6.78 -16.71 9.61
C GLY A 88 7.09 -15.72 8.48
N PRO A 89 8.35 -15.27 8.34
CA PRO A 89 8.75 -14.26 7.34
C PRO A 89 8.37 -14.61 5.90
N SER A 90 8.44 -15.89 5.52
CA SER A 90 8.11 -16.34 4.16
C SER A 90 6.64 -16.15 3.80
N LYS A 91 5.72 -16.31 4.76
CA LYS A 91 4.28 -16.13 4.52
C LYS A 91 3.94 -14.66 4.35
N TYR A 92 4.51 -13.82 5.21
CA TYR A 92 4.37 -12.37 5.09
C TYR A 92 4.94 -11.88 3.75
N LYS A 93 6.15 -12.31 3.38
CA LYS A 93 6.74 -12.03 2.06
C LYS A 93 5.79 -12.41 0.93
N ALA A 94 5.25 -13.63 0.94
CA ALA A 94 4.36 -14.11 -0.12
C ALA A 94 3.08 -13.25 -0.25
N PHE A 95 2.52 -12.82 0.87
CA PHE A 95 1.37 -11.90 0.87
C PHE A 95 1.73 -10.53 0.29
N VAL A 96 2.88 -9.96 0.66
CA VAL A 96 3.33 -8.68 0.12
C VAL A 96 3.63 -8.78 -1.38
N ASP A 97 4.23 -9.88 -1.83
CA ASP A 97 4.45 -10.15 -3.25
C ASP A 97 3.09 -10.24 -3.98
N GLU A 98 2.11 -10.98 -3.44
CA GLU A 98 0.75 -11.08 -4.01
C GLU A 98 0.08 -9.70 -4.09
N LEU A 99 0.22 -8.88 -3.04
CA LEU A 99 -0.31 -7.53 -2.98
C LEU A 99 0.29 -6.65 -4.07
N PHE A 100 1.61 -6.72 -4.25
CA PHE A 100 2.29 -5.93 -5.26
C PHE A 100 1.93 -6.37 -6.68
N GLU A 101 1.82 -7.68 -6.92
CA GLU A 101 1.37 -8.22 -8.19
C GLU A 101 -0.09 -7.83 -8.51
N ALA A 102 -0.96 -7.76 -7.49
CA ALA A 102 -2.32 -7.30 -7.68
C ALA A 102 -2.39 -5.81 -8.10
N ILE A 103 -1.52 -4.97 -7.55
CA ILE A 103 -1.38 -3.56 -7.97
C ILE A 103 -0.87 -3.46 -9.41
N LYS A 104 0.14 -4.27 -9.79
CA LYS A 104 0.72 -4.28 -11.14
C LYS A 104 -0.23 -4.82 -12.21
N LYS A 105 -1.27 -5.56 -11.84
CA LYS A 105 -2.31 -6.00 -12.80
C LYS A 105 -3.18 -4.83 -13.28
N GLU A 106 -3.25 -3.73 -12.53
CA GLU A 106 -3.98 -2.55 -12.95
C GLU A 106 -3.19 -1.74 -13.99
N PRO A 107 -3.70 -1.57 -15.22
CA PRO A 107 -2.94 -0.95 -16.30
C PRO A 107 -2.43 0.46 -15.98
N MET A 108 -3.27 1.28 -15.34
CA MET A 108 -2.91 2.65 -14.95
C MET A 108 -1.76 2.66 -13.95
N LEU A 109 -1.84 1.86 -12.88
CA LEU A 109 -0.84 1.85 -11.82
C LEU A 109 0.47 1.26 -12.31
N ASN A 110 0.42 0.21 -13.13
CA ASN A 110 1.61 -0.38 -13.74
C ASN A 110 2.33 0.59 -14.67
N ALA A 111 1.59 1.39 -15.45
CA ALA A 111 2.18 2.43 -16.28
C ALA A 111 2.92 3.47 -15.44
N LEU A 112 2.34 3.90 -14.30
CA LEU A 112 2.99 4.85 -13.39
C LEU A 112 4.28 4.29 -12.78
N LEU A 113 4.29 3.01 -12.37
CA LEU A 113 5.49 2.35 -11.86
C LEU A 113 6.59 2.26 -12.94
N THR A 114 6.22 1.88 -14.16
CA THR A 114 7.18 1.76 -15.28
C THR A 114 7.80 3.11 -15.65
N LEU A 115 6.98 4.17 -15.69
CA LEU A 115 7.46 5.53 -15.96
C LEU A 115 8.41 6.03 -14.86
N ASN A 116 8.21 5.60 -13.61
CA ASN A 116 9.07 5.94 -12.49
C ASN A 116 10.43 5.21 -12.55
N ASP A 117 10.45 3.98 -13.06
CA ASP A 117 11.68 3.18 -13.28
C ASP A 117 12.60 3.74 -14.38
N GLY A 118 12.17 4.80 -15.09
CA GLY A 118 12.92 5.39 -16.20
C GLY A 118 13.05 4.48 -17.41
N LYS A 119 12.13 3.52 -17.58
CA LYS A 119 12.05 2.59 -18.71
C LYS A 119 11.00 2.99 -19.74
#